data_AF-A0A5J5RUF6-F1
#
_entry.id   AF-A0A5J5RUF6-F1
#
_cell.length_a   1.000
_cell.length_b   1.000
_cell.length_c   1.000
_cell.angle_alpha   90.00
_cell.angle_beta   90.00
_cell.angle_gamma   90.00
#
_symmetry.space_group_name_H-M   'P 1'
#
loop_
_entity.id
_entity.type
_entity.pdbx_description
1 polymer ?
#
loop_
_entity_poly.entity_id
_entity_poly.type
_entity_poly.pdbx_seq_one_letter_code
_entity_poly.pdbx_strand_id
1 'polypeptide(L)'
;MIIYTTEVEDINSFYTLESLKEVYGIIWMLVPILTLVLGITIGVLVILWLEREISAAIQQRIGPEYASPLGFLQALADGTKLLFKENILPSRGNTRLFSIGPAIVVISILLSFSVIP
;
A
#
# COMPACT_ATOMS: atom_id res chain seq x y z
N MET A 1 -10.68 38.48 -38.66
CA MET A 1 -10.11 38.43 -37.30
C MET A 1 -10.84 37.41 -36.42
N ILE A 2 -12.19 37.38 -36.43
CA ILE A 2 -13.01 36.45 -35.61
C ILE A 2 -12.88 34.97 -36.03
N ILE A 3 -12.66 34.67 -37.32
CA ILE A 3 -12.52 33.28 -37.81
C ILE A 3 -11.22 32.62 -37.30
N TYR A 4 -10.15 33.40 -37.12
CA TYR A 4 -8.89 32.88 -36.59
C TYR A 4 -8.95 32.61 -35.09
N THR A 5 -9.80 33.32 -34.34
CA THR A 5 -9.95 33.10 -32.90
C THR A 5 -10.74 31.82 -32.60
N THR A 6 -11.73 31.47 -33.44
CA THR A 6 -12.49 30.23 -33.29
C THR A 6 -11.65 28.98 -33.60
N GLU A 7 -10.81 29.02 -34.63
CA GLU A 7 -9.92 27.88 -34.93
C GLU A 7 -8.85 27.67 -33.84
N VAL A 8 -8.34 28.75 -33.23
CA VAL A 8 -7.40 28.65 -32.10
C VAL A 8 -8.10 28.11 -30.84
N GLU A 9 -9.35 28.49 -30.59
CA GLU A 9 -10.17 27.92 -29.50
C GLU A 9 -10.44 26.42 -29.70
N ASP A 10 -10.76 26.00 -30.93
CA ASP A 10 -10.98 24.59 -31.26
C ASP A 10 -9.70 23.74 -31.10
N ILE A 11 -8.55 24.28 -31.51
CA ILE A 11 -7.25 23.63 -31.34
C ILE A 11 -6.91 23.48 -29.85
N ASN A 12 -7.12 24.53 -29.03
CA ASN A 12 -6.90 24.48 -27.59
C ASN A 12 -7.84 23.50 -26.87
N SER A 13 -9.10 23.42 -27.31
CA SER A 13 -10.08 22.45 -26.82
C SER A 13 -9.66 21.02 -27.14
N PHE A 14 -9.15 20.78 -28.37
CA PHE A 14 -8.64 19.47 -28.79
C PHE A 14 -7.41 19.02 -27.98
N TYR A 15 -6.43 19.90 -27.77
CA TYR A 15 -5.26 19.60 -26.93
C TYR A 15 -5.66 19.32 -25.47
N THR A 16 -6.63 20.06 -24.95
CA THR A 16 -7.14 19.84 -23.58
C THR A 16 -7.84 18.49 -23.47
N LEU A 17 -8.65 18.10 -24.46
CA LEU A 17 -9.33 16.80 -24.50
C LEU A 17 -8.34 15.64 -24.58
N GLU A 18 -7.28 15.77 -25.38
CA GLU A 18 -6.26 14.73 -25.50
C GLU A 18 -5.44 14.61 -24.21
N SER A 19 -5.08 15.73 -23.59
CA SER A 19 -4.44 15.75 -22.27
C SER A 19 -5.32 15.10 -21.18
N LEU A 20 -6.64 15.36 -21.19
CA LEU A 20 -7.57 14.74 -20.25
C LEU A 20 -7.69 13.22 -20.44
N LYS A 21 -7.62 12.71 -21.68
CA LYS A 21 -7.58 11.27 -21.94
C LYS A 21 -6.30 10.62 -21.42
N GLU A 22 -5.15 11.27 -21.58
CA GLU A 22 -3.88 10.79 -21.02
C GLU A 22 -3.94 10.71 -19.50
N VAL A 23 -4.44 11.77 -18.85
CA VAL A 23 -4.63 11.81 -17.39
C VAL A 23 -5.59 10.70 -16.93
N TYR A 24 -6.70 10.49 -17.65
CA TYR A 24 -7.65 9.41 -17.35
C TYR A 24 -7.00 8.03 -17.49
N GLY A 25 -6.19 7.83 -18.54
CA GLY A 25 -5.43 6.59 -18.73
C GLY A 25 -4.45 6.31 -17.59
N ILE A 26 -3.72 7.32 -17.12
CA ILE A 26 -2.82 7.20 -15.98
C ILE A 26 -3.58 6.84 -14.70
N ILE A 27 -4.70 7.52 -14.43
CA ILE A 27 -5.54 7.23 -13.26
C ILE A 27 -6.05 5.79 -13.31
N TRP A 28 -6.50 5.32 -14.48
CA TRP A 28 -6.97 3.95 -14.64
C TRP A 28 -5.88 2.90 -14.39
N MET A 29 -4.63 3.17 -14.77
CA MET A 29 -3.52 2.27 -14.46
C MET A 29 -3.20 2.19 -12.97
N LEU A 30 -3.45 3.26 -12.20
CA LEU A 30 -3.19 3.26 -10.76
C LEU A 30 -4.21 2.45 -9.95
N VAL A 31 -5.45 2.33 -10.43
CA VAL A 31 -6.51 1.57 -9.74
C VAL A 31 -6.11 0.11 -9.45
N PRO A 32 -5.70 -0.72 -10.43
CA PRO A 32 -5.34 -2.11 -10.15
C PRO A 32 -4.12 -2.23 -9.22
N ILE A 33 -3.15 -1.31 -9.32
CA ILE A 33 -1.98 -1.28 -8.44
C ILE A 33 -2.42 -1.01 -7.00
N LEU A 34 -3.29 -0.02 -6.79
CA LEU A 34 -3.82 0.31 -5.47
C LEU A 34 -4.65 -0.87 -4.90
N THR A 35 -5.50 -1.47 -5.72
CA THR A 35 -6.30 -2.64 -5.32
C THR A 35 -5.41 -3.81 -4.91
N LEU A 36 -4.33 -4.09 -5.65
CA LEU A 36 -3.37 -5.14 -5.31
C LEU A 36 -2.68 -4.86 -3.97
N VAL A 37 -2.15 -3.65 -3.77
CA VAL A 37 -1.46 -3.27 -2.53
C VAL A 37 -2.40 -3.33 -1.32
N LEU A 38 -3.63 -2.83 -1.47
CA LEU A 38 -4.65 -2.91 -0.43
C LEU A 38 -5.03 -4.36 -0.13
N GLY A 39 -5.22 -5.19 -1.16
CA GLY A 39 -5.53 -6.61 -1.02
C GLY A 39 -4.45 -7.38 -0.25
N ILE A 40 -3.18 -7.17 -0.59
CA ILE A 40 -2.04 -7.77 0.13
C ILE A 40 -2.02 -7.29 1.59
N THR A 41 -2.20 -5.99 1.82
CA THR A 41 -2.16 -5.42 3.17
C THR A 41 -3.27 -6.00 4.05
N ILE A 42 -4.50 -6.08 3.54
CA ILE A 42 -5.64 -6.70 4.25
C ILE A 42 -5.35 -8.19 4.49
N GLY A 43 -4.83 -8.91 3.49
CA GLY A 43 -4.46 -10.32 3.63
C GLY A 43 -3.45 -10.55 4.75
N VAL A 44 -2.40 -9.72 4.82
CA VAL A 44 -1.40 -9.78 5.90
C VAL A 44 -2.03 -9.50 7.27
N LEU A 45 -2.92 -8.50 7.38
CA LEU A 45 -3.61 -8.20 8.65
C LEU A 45 -4.47 -9.39 9.11
N VAL A 46 -5.19 -10.04 8.20
CA VAL A 46 -6.00 -11.23 8.51
C VAL A 46 -5.11 -12.41 8.92
N ILE A 47 -4.02 -12.67 8.20
CA ILE A 47 -3.09 -13.76 8.54
C ILE A 47 -2.46 -13.54 9.92
N LEU A 48 -2.03 -12.30 10.23
CA LEU A 48 -1.46 -11.97 11.55
C LEU A 48 -2.48 -12.14 12.68
N TRP A 49 -3.74 -11.77 12.44
CA TRP A 49 -4.81 -12.00 13.41
C TRP A 49 -5.09 -13.50 13.59
N LEU A 50 -5.23 -14.26 12.50
CA LEU A 50 -5.45 -15.70 12.52
C LEU A 50 -4.31 -16.46 13.20
N GLU A 51 -3.05 -16.08 12.95
CA GLU A 51 -1.89 -16.70 13.60
C GLU A 51 -2.02 -16.64 15.12
N ARG A 52 -2.46 -15.51 15.67
CA ARG A 52 -2.60 -15.31 17.11
C ARG A 52 -3.78 -16.09 17.69
N GLU A 53 -4.92 -16.07 17.00
CA GLU A 53 -6.10 -16.85 17.39
C GLU A 53 -5.83 -18.35 17.38
N ILE A 54 -5.20 -18.86 16.31
CA ILE A 54 -4.85 -20.27 16.18
C ILE A 54 -3.82 -20.67 17.24
N SER A 55 -2.78 -19.87 17.44
CA SER A 55 -1.77 -20.10 18.48
C SER A 55 -2.39 -20.10 19.90
N ALA A 56 -3.37 -19.24 20.16
CA ALA A 56 -4.09 -19.21 21.42
C ALA A 56 -4.98 -20.45 21.60
N ALA A 57 -5.72 -20.85 20.56
CA ALA A 57 -6.56 -22.03 20.55
C ALA A 57 -5.76 -23.32 20.81
N ILE A 58 -4.58 -23.47 20.19
CA ILE A 58 -3.66 -24.60 20.42
C ILE A 58 -3.21 -24.63 21.89
N GLN A 59 -2.96 -23.46 22.49
CA GLN A 59 -2.50 -23.34 23.89
C GLN A 59 -3.64 -23.38 24.91
N GLN A 60 -4.90 -23.58 24.49
CA GLN A 60 -6.08 -23.52 25.36
C GLN A 60 -6.17 -22.20 26.15
N ARG A 61 -5.78 -21.09 25.50
CA ARG A 61 -5.95 -19.73 26.03
C ARG A 61 -6.76 -18.89 25.05
N ILE A 62 -7.28 -17.77 25.53
CA ILE A 62 -8.05 -16.84 24.72
C ILE A 62 -7.09 -15.93 23.95
N GLY A 63 -7.43 -15.65 22.68
CA GLY A 63 -6.71 -14.73 21.81
C GLY A 63 -6.96 -13.25 22.14
N PRO A 64 -6.63 -12.32 21.23
CA PRO A 64 -6.82 -10.89 21.46
C PRO A 64 -8.31 -10.49 21.57
N GLU A 65 -8.78 -10.10 22.75
CA GLU A 65 -10.20 -9.71 22.98
C GLU A 65 -10.42 -8.21 23.26
N TYR A 66 -9.41 -7.49 23.75
CA TYR A 66 -9.62 -6.15 24.35
C TYR A 66 -9.52 -4.98 23.37
N ALA A 67 -8.90 -5.16 22.20
CA ALA A 67 -8.68 -4.06 21.24
C ALA A 67 -9.86 -3.82 20.28
N SER A 68 -10.75 -4.81 20.12
CA SER A 68 -11.94 -4.77 19.27
C SER A 68 -12.76 -6.04 19.51
N PRO A 69 -14.07 -6.08 19.21
CA PRO A 69 -14.81 -7.35 19.17
C PRO A 69 -14.07 -8.35 18.26
N LEU A 70 -13.68 -9.52 18.79
CA LEU A 70 -12.87 -10.54 18.12
C LEU A 70 -11.44 -10.13 17.74
N GLY A 71 -10.92 -8.99 18.22
CA GLY A 71 -9.49 -8.67 18.09
C GLY A 71 -8.99 -8.23 16.71
N PHE A 72 -9.85 -8.04 15.70
CA PHE A 72 -9.41 -7.73 14.33
C PHE A 72 -8.60 -6.43 14.21
N LEU A 73 -8.89 -5.42 15.04
CA LEU A 73 -8.12 -4.16 15.04
C LEU A 73 -6.74 -4.30 15.68
N GLN A 74 -6.46 -5.40 16.38
CA GLN A 74 -5.17 -5.58 17.05
C GLN A 74 -4.01 -5.59 16.06
N ALA A 75 -4.17 -6.25 14.90
CA ALA A 75 -3.12 -6.28 13.87
C ALA A 75 -2.83 -4.86 13.32
N LEU A 76 -3.87 -4.05 13.17
CA LEU A 76 -3.74 -2.65 12.75
C LEU A 76 -3.09 -1.78 13.84
N ALA A 77 -3.45 -1.99 15.10
CA ALA A 77 -2.84 -1.31 16.24
C ALA A 77 -1.34 -1.64 16.37
N ASP A 78 -0.96 -2.89 16.16
CA ASP A 78 0.44 -3.32 16.19
C ASP A 78 1.25 -2.69 15.05
N GLY A 79 0.70 -2.64 13.83
CA GLY A 79 1.33 -1.93 12.71
C GLY A 79 1.50 -0.44 12.99
N THR A 80 0.46 0.21 13.51
CA THR A 80 0.47 1.64 13.87
C THR A 80 1.53 1.93 14.93
N LYS A 81 1.63 1.08 15.96
CA LYS A 81 2.64 1.18 17.01
C LYS A 81 4.07 1.13 16.44
N LEU A 82 4.32 0.31 15.42
CA LEU A 82 5.65 0.23 14.78
C LEU A 82 5.99 1.51 14.01
N LEU A 83 5.02 2.20 13.42
CA LEU A 83 5.26 3.48 12.73
C LEU A 83 5.67 4.61 13.68
N PHE A 84 5.12 4.60 14.89
CA PHE A 84 5.49 5.56 15.94
C PHE A 84 6.72 5.14 16.75
N LYS A 85 7.22 3.92 16.55
CA LYS A 85 8.41 3.44 17.24
C LYS A 85 9.62 4.24 16.75
N GLU A 86 10.49 4.62 17.69
CA GLU A 86 11.76 5.26 17.36
C GLU A 86 12.62 4.35 16.45
N ASN A 87 13.18 4.94 15.39
CA ASN A 87 14.10 4.24 14.51
C ASN A 87 15.53 4.35 15.06
N ILE A 88 15.97 3.31 15.76
CA ILE A 88 17.32 3.23 16.32
C ILE A 88 18.27 2.71 15.23
N LEU A 89 19.21 3.54 14.80
CA LEU A 89 20.27 3.14 13.89
C LEU A 89 21.51 2.67 14.67
N PRO A 90 22.17 1.59 14.24
CA PRO A 90 23.36 1.10 14.93
C PRO A 90 24.49 2.14 14.84
N SER A 91 25.12 2.43 15.98
CA SER A 91 26.25 3.37 16.08
C SER A 91 27.52 2.86 15.39
N ARG A 92 27.63 1.55 15.18
CA ARG A 92 28.72 0.89 14.47
C ARG A 92 28.13 0.03 13.36
N GLY A 93 28.52 0.30 12.11
CA GLY A 93 28.02 -0.41 10.93
C GLY A 93 27.69 0.53 9.79
N ASN A 94 27.33 -0.03 8.63
CA ASN A 94 26.91 0.74 7.47
C ASN A 94 25.42 1.06 7.55
N THR A 95 25.08 2.30 7.89
CA THR A 95 23.70 2.77 8.04
C THR A 95 22.89 2.69 6.74
N ARG A 96 23.52 2.91 5.58
CA ARG A 96 22.84 2.83 4.28
C ARG A 96 22.39 1.42 3.98
N LEU A 97 23.27 0.43 4.19
CA LEU A 97 22.93 -0.99 3.98
C LEU A 97 21.85 -1.45 4.97
N PHE A 98 21.91 -0.98 6.21
CA PHE A 98 20.92 -1.30 7.24
C PHE A 98 19.50 -0.81 6.87
N SER A 99 19.38 0.39 6.31
CA SER A 99 18.08 0.93 5.88
C SER A 99 17.58 0.33 4.57
N ILE A 100 18.48 0.07 3.61
CA ILE A 100 18.10 -0.44 2.28
C ILE A 100 17.76 -1.93 2.33
N GLY A 101 18.40 -2.71 3.20
CA GLY A 101 18.19 -4.17 3.30
C GLY A 101 16.72 -4.58 3.42
N PRO A 102 15.98 -4.08 4.43
CA PRO A 102 14.55 -4.36 4.56
C PRO A 102 13.73 -3.91 3.36
N ALA A 103 14.06 -2.77 2.75
CA ALA A 103 13.34 -2.24 1.60
C ALA A 103 13.44 -3.18 0.38
N ILE A 104 14.64 -3.74 0.11
CA ILE A 104 14.84 -4.68 -1.01
C ILE A 104 13.94 -5.92 -0.84
N VAL A 105 13.89 -6.49 0.37
CA VAL A 105 13.09 -7.69 0.65
C VAL A 105 11.60 -7.42 0.44
N VAL A 106 11.10 -6.31 0.98
CA VAL A 106 9.68 -5.93 0.86
C VAL A 106 9.29 -5.66 -0.60
N ILE A 107 10.10 -4.88 -1.33
CA ILE A 107 9.84 -4.56 -2.74
C ILE A 107 9.83 -5.83 -3.59
N SER A 108 10.79 -6.73 -3.38
CA SER A 108 10.87 -7.99 -4.13
C SER A 108 9.62 -8.86 -3.95
N ILE A 109 9.09 -8.93 -2.73
CA ILE A 109 7.88 -9.70 -2.42
C ILE A 109 6.67 -9.06 -3.10
N LEU A 110 6.48 -7.74 -2.98
CA LEU A 110 5.35 -7.03 -3.60
C LEU A 110 5.33 -7.19 -5.12
N LEU A 111 6.49 -7.13 -5.78
CA LEU A 111 6.60 -7.38 -7.22
C LEU A 111 6.20 -8.81 -7.61
N SER A 112 6.50 -9.78 -6.77
CA SER A 112 6.16 -11.19 -7.03
C SER A 112 4.65 -11.42 -7.04
N PHE A 113 3.88 -10.69 -6.23
CA PHE A 113 2.42 -10.74 -6.24
C PHE A 113 1.79 -10.18 -7.53
N SER A 114 2.51 -9.34 -8.29
CA SER A 114 2.03 -8.84 -9.58
C SER A 114 1.91 -9.93 -10.66
N VAL A 115 2.53 -11.10 -10.45
CA VAL A 115 2.53 -12.22 -11.41
C VAL A 115 1.29 -13.11 -11.26
N ILE A 116 0.62 -13.05 -10.10
CA ILE A 116 -0.55 -13.89 -9.80
C ILE A 116 -1.75 -13.34 -10.59
N PRO A 117 -2.39 -14.14 -11.46
CA PRO A 117 -3.51 -13.69 -12.29
C PRO A 117 -4.80 -13.48 -11.49
#